data_AF-A0A6A3MN10-F1
#
_entry.id   AF-A0A6A3MN10-F1
#
_cell.length_a   1.000
_cell.length_b   1.000
_cell.length_c   1.000
_cell.angle_alpha   90.00
_cell.angle_beta   90.00
_cell.angle_gamma   90.00
#
_symmetry.space_group_name_H-M   'P 1'
#
loop_
_entity.id
_entity.type
_entity.pdbx_description
1 polymer ?
#
loop_
_entity_poly.entity_id
_entity_poly.type
_entity_poly.pdbx_seq_one_letter_code
_entity_poly.pdbx_strand_id
1 'polypeptide(L)'
;MIIQPDMWPQIVFSDEKNFNLDGPDGLRHCWRDIRRPTRQTVRRQNGGGSVMIWGSFSAAGKSKLAVLQGRQASEHYVYTVSEYMLPFAHLHHALDYIYQQDNASIHRSKLTTVTG
;
A
#
# COMPACT_ATOMS: atom_id res chain seq x y z
N MET A 1 5.24 -18.60 -3.42
CA MET A 1 6.55 -18.64 -2.75
C MET A 1 6.33 -19.14 -1.33
N ILE A 2 7.06 -20.17 -0.90
CA ILE A 2 7.06 -20.59 0.52
C ILE A 2 8.21 -19.82 1.16
N ILE A 3 7.90 -18.97 2.15
CA ILE A 3 8.89 -18.16 2.85
C ILE A 3 9.44 -18.99 4.01
N GLN A 4 10.74 -19.22 4.02
CA GLN A 4 11.40 -19.90 5.13
C GLN A 4 11.73 -18.90 6.27
N PRO A 5 11.78 -19.34 7.54
CA PRO A 5 11.97 -18.44 8.68
C PRO A 5 13.25 -17.58 8.64
N ASP A 6 14.30 -18.12 8.04
CA ASP A 6 15.60 -17.48 7.84
C ASP A 6 15.58 -16.37 6.77
N MET A 7 14.57 -16.36 5.88
CA MET A 7 14.44 -15.38 4.81
C MET A 7 13.75 -14.08 5.26
N TRP A 8 12.99 -14.09 6.35
CA TRP A 8 12.23 -12.92 6.82
C TRP A 8 13.04 -11.62 6.98
N PRO A 9 14.30 -11.63 7.47
CA PRO A 9 15.07 -10.42 7.63
C PRO A 9 15.40 -9.71 6.29
N GLN A 10 15.49 -10.48 5.20
CA GLN A 10 15.88 -9.99 3.87
C GLN A 10 14.69 -9.56 3.01
N ILE A 11 13.46 -9.85 3.44
CA ILE A 11 12.28 -9.56 2.62
C ILE A 11 11.83 -8.12 2.85
N VAL A 12 11.72 -7.38 1.74
CA VAL A 12 11.07 -6.08 1.68
C VAL A 12 9.66 -6.29 1.14
N PHE A 13 8.67 -6.06 2.00
CA PHE A 13 7.25 -6.10 1.68
C PHE A 13 6.80 -4.73 1.18
N SER A 14 5.87 -4.69 0.23
CA SER A 14 5.18 -3.47 -0.19
C SER A 14 3.70 -3.74 -0.45
N ASP A 15 2.87 -2.74 -0.22
CA ASP A 15 1.43 -2.82 -0.50
C ASP A 15 0.81 -1.44 -0.75
N GLU A 16 -0.32 -1.44 -1.45
CA GLU A 16 -1.21 -0.30 -1.61
C GLU A 16 -2.41 -0.39 -0.66
N LYS A 17 -2.66 0.68 0.11
CA LYS A 17 -3.85 0.80 0.94
C LYS A 17 -4.66 2.03 0.56
N ASN A 18 -5.92 1.81 0.17
CA ASN A 18 -6.89 2.89 0.03
C ASN A 18 -7.66 3.11 1.34
N PHE A 19 -7.73 4.36 1.79
CA PHE A 19 -8.46 4.82 2.96
C PHE A 19 -9.65 5.67 2.52
N ASN A 20 -10.87 5.27 2.85
CA ASN A 20 -12.07 6.03 2.50
C ASN A 20 -12.36 7.12 3.53
N LEU A 21 -12.68 8.34 3.08
CA LEU A 21 -12.99 9.48 3.95
C LEU A 21 -14.43 9.44 4.51
N ASP A 22 -15.29 8.59 3.95
CA ASP A 22 -16.74 8.54 4.23
C ASP A 22 -17.12 7.76 5.50
N GLY A 23 -16.14 7.28 6.24
CA GLY A 23 -16.35 6.50 7.44
C GLY A 23 -15.52 5.23 7.42
N PRO A 24 -15.44 4.54 8.55
CA PRO A 24 -14.44 3.51 8.75
C PRO A 24 -14.60 2.37 7.76
N ASP A 25 -13.48 1.96 7.17
CA ASP A 25 -13.33 0.77 6.33
C ASP A 25 -13.54 -0.50 7.17
N GLY A 26 -14.79 -0.75 7.57
CA GLY A 26 -15.22 -1.95 8.30
C GLY A 26 -15.62 -1.78 9.76
N LEU A 27 -15.48 -0.61 10.41
CA LEU A 27 -16.01 -0.44 11.78
C LEU A 27 -17.52 -0.15 11.74
N ARG A 28 -18.32 -1.23 11.75
CA ARG A 28 -19.78 -1.17 11.87
C ARG A 28 -20.26 -0.72 13.27
N HIS A 29 -19.38 -0.68 14.26
CA HIS A 29 -19.73 -0.41 15.65
C HIS A 29 -19.21 0.97 16.08
N CYS A 30 -20.13 1.91 16.26
CA CYS A 30 -19.86 3.18 16.92
C CYS A 30 -20.60 3.21 18.26
N TRP A 31 -19.94 3.73 19.31
CA TRP A 31 -20.60 4.06 20.55
C TRP A 31 -21.45 5.32 20.32
N ARG A 32 -22.75 5.22 20.55
CA ARG A 32 -23.70 6.31 20.28
C ARG A 32 -24.53 6.60 21.51
N ASP A 33 -24.63 7.89 21.84
CA ASP A 33 -25.59 8.39 22.81
C ASP A 33 -27.02 8.28 22.23
N ILE A 34 -27.86 7.47 22.88
CA ILE A 34 -29.25 7.20 22.49
C ILE A 34 -30.16 8.43 22.56
N ARG A 35 -29.75 9.50 23.27
CA ARG A 35 -30.53 10.75 23.43
C ARG A 35 -30.43 11.68 22.24
N ARG A 36 -29.48 11.46 21.33
CA ARG A 36 -29.34 12.23 20.08
C ARG A 36 -30.17 11.57 18.97
N PRO A 37 -30.51 12.23 17.85
CA PRO A 37 -31.12 11.56 16.70
C PRO A 37 -30.15 10.59 16.00
N THR A 38 -30.67 9.57 15.30
CA THR A 38 -29.83 8.54 14.66
C THR A 38 -29.04 9.16 13.53
N ARG A 39 -27.71 9.09 13.59
CA ARG A 39 -26.86 9.54 12.50
C ARG A 39 -27.14 8.61 11.32
N GLN A 40 -27.89 9.09 10.33
CA GLN A 40 -27.98 8.42 9.05
C GLN A 40 -26.63 8.62 8.36
N THR A 41 -25.73 7.63 8.48
CA THR A 41 -24.63 7.50 7.54
C THR A 41 -25.25 7.07 6.22
N VAL A 42 -25.66 8.06 5.42
CA VAL A 42 -26.03 7.84 4.02
C VAL A 42 -24.82 7.22 3.37
N ARG A 43 -24.90 5.92 3.02
CA ARG A 43 -23.93 5.26 2.15
C ARG A 43 -24.00 6.01 0.82
N ARG A 44 -23.15 7.02 0.63
CA ARG A 44 -23.05 7.68 -0.67
C ARG A 44 -22.46 6.65 -1.62
N GLN A 45 -23.27 6.23 -2.60
CA GLN A 45 -22.84 5.32 -3.66
C GLN A 45 -21.77 5.98 -4.56
N ASN A 46 -21.64 7.31 -4.49
CA ASN A 46 -20.68 8.09 -5.24
C ASN A 46 -20.42 9.41 -4.50
N GLY A 47 -19.18 9.70 -4.09
CA GLY A 47 -18.82 11.04 -3.56
C GLY A 47 -18.14 11.09 -2.20
N GLY A 48 -17.54 9.99 -1.75
CA GLY A 48 -16.50 10.02 -0.73
C GLY A 48 -15.14 10.10 -1.37
N GLY A 49 -14.34 11.09 -0.99
CA GLY A 49 -12.93 11.06 -1.36
C GLY A 49 -12.26 9.83 -0.74
N SER A 50 -11.24 9.31 -1.39
CA SER A 50 -10.38 8.29 -0.82
C SER A 50 -8.93 8.68 -1.04
N VAL A 51 -8.07 8.24 -0.14
CA VAL A 51 -6.63 8.45 -0.24
C VAL A 51 -5.96 7.09 -0.37
N MET A 52 -5.34 6.85 -1.52
CA MET A 52 -4.51 5.68 -1.71
C MET A 52 -3.08 5.99 -1.28
N ILE A 53 -2.52 5.12 -0.47
CA ILE A 53 -1.16 5.23 0.05
C ILE A 53 -0.40 3.98 -0.34
N TRP A 54 0.84 4.14 -0.73
CA TRP A 54 1.80 3.07 -0.93
C TRP A 54 2.91 3.16 0.12
N GLY A 55 3.40 2.01 0.57
CA GLY A 55 4.57 1.94 1.43
C GLY A 55 5.24 0.59 1.37
N SER A 56 6.51 0.55 1.75
CA SER A 56 7.26 -0.67 1.97
C SER A 56 7.86 -0.76 3.36
N PHE A 57 8.12 -1.98 3.81
CA PHE A 57 8.78 -2.24 5.08
C PHE A 57 9.51 -3.59 5.08
N SER A 58 10.43 -3.74 6.03
CA SER A 58 11.12 -4.99 6.32
C SER A 58 11.37 -5.10 7.83
N ALA A 59 12.07 -6.15 8.26
CA ALA A 59 12.54 -6.28 9.64
C ALA A 59 13.44 -5.10 10.10
N ALA A 60 14.06 -4.38 9.17
CA ALA A 60 14.97 -3.27 9.45
C ALA A 60 14.27 -1.91 9.62
N GLY A 61 13.02 -1.77 9.16
CA GLY A 61 12.30 -0.50 9.21
C GLY A 61 11.23 -0.37 8.13
N LYS A 62 10.83 0.88 7.85
CA LYS A 62 9.80 1.21 6.86
C LYS A 62 10.23 2.37 5.96
N SER A 63 9.77 2.37 4.72
CA SER A 63 9.94 3.48 3.79
C SER A 63 9.13 4.70 4.22
N LYS A 64 9.35 5.80 3.50
CA LYS A 64 8.37 6.88 3.45
C LYS A 64 7.11 6.38 2.76
N LEU A 65 5.96 6.91 3.19
CA LEU A 65 4.67 6.64 2.55
C LEU A 65 4.49 7.55 1.35
N ALA A 66 4.10 6.98 0.21
CA ALA A 66 3.75 7.72 -0.99
C ALA A 66 2.23 7.90 -1.06
N VAL A 67 1.76 9.12 -1.26
CA VAL A 67 0.34 9.38 -1.53
C VAL A 67 0.12 9.24 -3.03
N LEU A 68 -0.69 8.25 -3.41
CA LEU A 68 -1.00 7.93 -4.79
C LEU A 68 -2.25 8.70 -5.25
N GLN A 69 -2.07 9.62 -6.19
CA GLN A 69 -3.15 10.44 -6.73
C GLN A 69 -3.73 9.83 -8.01
N GLY A 70 -5.06 9.75 -8.08
CA GLY A 70 -5.77 9.31 -9.29
C GLY A 70 -5.58 7.82 -9.62
N ARG A 71 -5.92 7.46 -10.86
CA ARG A 71 -5.82 6.08 -11.35
C ARG A 71 -4.36 5.70 -11.56
N GLN A 72 -3.90 4.66 -10.88
CA GLN A 72 -2.54 4.17 -11.02
C GLN A 72 -2.33 3.54 -12.40
N ALA A 73 -1.47 4.16 -13.20
CA ALA A 73 -0.89 3.59 -14.41
C ALA A 73 0.46 2.94 -14.06
N SER A 74 0.96 2.04 -14.91
CA SER A 74 2.22 1.32 -14.66
C SER A 74 3.43 2.26 -14.48
N GLU A 75 3.44 3.42 -15.14
CA GLU A 75 4.52 4.41 -15.02
C GLU A 75 4.58 5.03 -13.62
N HIS A 76 3.42 5.33 -13.00
CA HIS A 76 3.35 5.82 -11.63
C HIS A 76 3.84 4.77 -10.63
N TYR A 77 3.62 3.50 -10.93
CA TYR A 77 4.14 2.41 -10.11
C TYR A 77 5.68 2.35 -10.16
N VAL A 78 6.28 2.40 -11.35
CA VAL A 78 7.74 2.42 -11.51
C VAL A 78 8.36 3.60 -10.76
N TYR A 79 7.77 4.79 -10.87
CA TYR A 79 8.20 5.97 -10.13
C TYR A 79 8.10 5.77 -8.61
N THR A 80 7.01 5.18 -8.13
CA THR A 80 6.83 4.92 -6.69
C THR A 80 7.89 3.95 -6.17
N VAL A 81 8.18 2.89 -6.92
CA VAL A 81 9.24 1.93 -6.56
C VAL A 81 10.62 2.62 -6.59
N SER A 82 10.91 3.42 -7.62
CA SER A 82 12.23 4.06 -7.74
C SER A 82 12.49 5.09 -6.65
N GLU A 83 11.48 5.88 -6.26
CA GLU A 83 11.65 6.98 -5.33
C GLU A 83 11.50 6.57 -3.86
N TYR A 84 10.70 5.54 -3.57
CA TYR A 84 10.36 5.17 -2.20
C TYR A 84 10.92 3.80 -1.79
N MET A 85 10.89 2.82 -2.70
CA MET A 85 11.33 1.45 -2.39
C MET A 85 12.85 1.31 -2.49
N LEU A 86 13.44 1.65 -3.63
CA LEU A 86 14.86 1.42 -3.89
C LEU A 86 15.79 2.17 -2.91
N PRO A 87 15.54 3.45 -2.55
CA PRO A 87 16.39 4.14 -1.58
C PRO A 87 16.29 3.51 -0.19
N PHE A 88 15.10 3.04 0.20
CA PHE A 88 14.90 2.32 1.46
C PHE A 88 15.63 0.96 1.44
N ALA A 89 15.45 0.17 0.39
CA ALA A 89 16.11 -1.12 0.25
C ALA A 89 17.63 -0.98 0.24
N HIS A 90 18.16 -0.01 -0.50
CA HIS A 90 19.59 0.26 -0.56
C HIS A 90 20.17 0.68 0.79
N LEU A 91 19.46 1.55 1.53
CA LEU A 91 19.91 2.02 2.84
C LEU A 91 19.98 0.90 3.89
N HIS A 92 19.03 -0.04 3.85
CA HIS A 92 18.87 -1.05 4.91
C HIS A 92 19.45 -2.43 4.56
N HIS A 93 19.53 -2.76 3.26
CA HIS A 93 19.88 -4.09 2.78
C HIS A 93 20.91 -4.07 1.64
N ALA A 94 21.37 -2.89 1.22
CA ALA A 94 22.25 -2.72 0.06
C ALA A 94 21.70 -3.39 -1.22
N LEU A 95 22.27 -4.54 -1.61
CA LEU A 95 21.83 -5.34 -2.77
C LEU A 95 21.28 -6.71 -2.36
N ASP A 96 21.28 -7.03 -1.07
CA ASP A 96 20.92 -8.35 -0.54
C ASP A 96 19.51 -8.30 0.07
N TYR A 97 18.50 -8.20 -0.80
CA TYR A 97 17.10 -8.23 -0.39
C TYR A 97 16.23 -8.96 -1.40
N ILE A 98 15.13 -9.52 -0.89
CA ILE A 98 14.07 -10.12 -1.69
C ILE A 98 12.90 -9.15 -1.70
N TYR A 99 12.56 -8.61 -2.87
CA TYR A 99 11.40 -7.74 -3.00
C TYR A 99 10.13 -8.57 -3.18
N GLN A 100 9.15 -8.36 -2.29
CA GLN A 100 7.82 -8.94 -2.39
C GLN A 100 6.79 -7.85 -2.67
N GLN A 101 6.05 -8.04 -3.76
CA GLN A 101 4.90 -7.24 -4.16
C GLN A 101 3.72 -8.15 -4.49
N ASP A 102 2.52 -7.60 -4.52
CA ASP A 102 1.32 -8.34 -4.92
C ASP A 102 1.30 -8.59 -6.45
N ASN A 103 0.29 -9.32 -6.92
CA ASN A 103 0.17 -9.68 -8.34
C ASN A 103 -0.89 -8.86 -9.10
N ALA A 104 -1.17 -7.63 -8.63
CA ALA A 104 -2.09 -6.73 -9.29
C ALA A 104 -1.63 -6.46 -10.74
N SER A 105 -2.62 -6.22 -11.62
CA SER A 105 -2.40 -6.17 -13.07
C SER A 105 -1.39 -5.12 -13.52
N ILE A 106 -1.18 -4.07 -12.72
CA ILE A 106 -0.21 -3.00 -12.97
C ILE A 106 1.24 -3.44 -12.74
N HIS A 107 1.50 -4.44 -11.88
CA HIS A 107 2.84 -4.98 -11.62
C HIS A 107 3.28 -6.01 -12.67
N ARG A 108 2.38 -6.44 -13.56
CA ARG A 108 2.64 -7.36 -14.68
C ARG A 108 2.70 -6.68 -16.06
N SER A 109 2.81 -5.37 -16.09
CA SER A 109 3.10 -4.63 -17.33
C SER A 109 4.51 -5.01 -17.83
N LYS A 110 4.68 -5.18 -19.15
CA LYS A 110 5.97 -5.52 -19.81
C LYS A 110 7.12 -4.54 -19.51
N LEU A 111 6.83 -3.39 -18.90
CA LEU A 111 7.82 -2.38 -18.49
C LEU A 111 8.52 -2.71 -17.16
N THR A 112 7.94 -3.58 -16.32
CA THR A 112 8.42 -3.87 -14.95
C THR A 112 9.23 -5.16 -14.85
N THR A 113 9.26 -5.97 -15.92
CA THR A 113 10.11 -7.16 -16.02
C THR A 113 11.47 -6.74 -16.60
N VAL A 114 12.52 -6.72 -15.78
CA VAL A 114 13.88 -6.73 -16.30
C VAL A 114 14.09 -8.08 -16.97
N THR A 115 14.04 -8.09 -18.30
CA THR A 115 14.48 -9.22 -19.11
C THR A 115 15.99 -9.36 -18.92
N GLY A 116 16.41 -10.40 -18.20
CA GLY A 116 17.77 -10.94 -18.24
C GLY A 116 17.75 -12.24 -19.02
#